data_AF-A0A662TP21-F1
#
_entry.id   AF-A0A662TP21-F1
#
_cell.length_a   1.000
_cell.length_b   1.000
_cell.length_c   1.000
_cell.angle_alpha   90.00
_cell.angle_beta   90.00
_cell.angle_gamma   90.00
#
_symmetry.space_group_name_H-M   'P 1'
#
loop_
_entity.id
_entity.type
_entity.pdbx_description
1 polymer ?
#
loop_
_entity_poly.entity_id
_entity_poly.type
_entity_poly.pdbx_seq_one_letter_code
_entity_poly.pdbx_strand_id
1 'polypeptide(L)'
;MEPDKRLVQLKKLVDRELMNFMKNFREVVDYNCCHEMYEHLREFVSRGGKRLRPIAVILGFKAIPGFEKVKGNIFRASLSVELIHNSTLVHDDIMDRDELRRGGKTTHAFFRDYFKLMNVGDAKHMGISMGIIGGDILLALGVLALTTSGFESERVCKAIEILMDTYRKIGDGQIMD
;
A
#
# COMPACT_ATOMS: atom_id res chain seq x y z
N MET A 1 13.35 -26.15 5.97
CA MET A 1 12.76 -26.18 4.62
C MET A 1 13.20 -24.91 3.91
N GLU A 2 13.97 -24.99 2.82
CA GLU A 2 14.36 -23.78 2.08
C GLU A 2 13.11 -23.11 1.48
N PRO A 3 13.03 -21.77 1.46
CA PRO A 3 11.95 -21.08 0.74
C PRO A 3 11.98 -21.46 -0.74
N ASP A 4 10.80 -21.77 -1.32
CA ASP A 4 10.69 -22.02 -2.75
C ASP A 4 11.31 -20.86 -3.55
N LYS A 5 12.35 -21.16 -4.33
CA LYS A 5 13.11 -20.19 -5.12
C LYS A 5 12.21 -19.35 -6.04
N ARG A 6 11.07 -19.90 -6.49
CA ARG A 6 10.08 -19.18 -7.31
C ARG A 6 9.38 -18.07 -6.53
N LEU A 7 9.00 -18.33 -5.28
CA LEU A 7 8.35 -17.33 -4.42
C LEU A 7 9.32 -16.20 -4.06
N VAL A 8 10.59 -16.54 -3.81
CA VAL A 8 11.65 -15.54 -3.58
C VAL A 8 11.81 -14.63 -4.80
N GLN A 9 11.80 -15.20 -6.01
CA GLN A 9 11.92 -14.42 -7.25
C GLN A 9 10.68 -13.53 -7.49
N LEU A 10 9.47 -14.04 -7.29
CA LEU A 10 8.25 -13.25 -7.43
C LEU A 10 8.22 -12.08 -6.44
N LYS A 11 8.60 -12.32 -5.18
CA LYS A 11 8.72 -11.26 -4.18
C LYS A 11 9.65 -10.14 -4.66
N LYS A 12 10.84 -10.47 -5.18
CA LYS A 12 11.78 -9.47 -5.71
C LYS A 12 11.20 -8.63 -6.86
N LEU A 13 10.43 -9.26 -7.74
CA LEU A 13 9.77 -8.57 -8.85
C LEU A 13 8.63 -7.65 -8.36
N VAL A 14 7.84 -8.10 -7.38
CA VAL A 14 6.81 -7.27 -6.72
C VAL A 14 7.45 -6.07 -6.02
N ASP A 15 8.51 -6.28 -5.22
CA ASP A 15 9.20 -5.20 -4.52
C ASP A 15 9.78 -4.18 -5.52
N ARG A 16 10.36 -4.65 -6.63
CA ARG A 16 10.86 -3.77 -7.70
C ARG A 16 9.73 -2.94 -8.29
N GLU A 17 8.60 -3.56 -8.62
CA GLU A 17 7.49 -2.87 -9.25
C GLU A 17 6.82 -1.87 -8.29
N LEU A 18 6.73 -2.21 -6.99
CA LEU A 18 6.26 -1.31 -5.94
C LEU A 18 7.16 -0.08 -5.84
N MET A 19 8.48 -0.26 -5.80
CA MET A 19 9.42 0.86 -5.76
C MET A 19 9.35 1.72 -7.01
N ASN A 20 9.18 1.12 -8.18
CA ASN A 20 8.97 1.85 -9.42
C ASN A 20 7.65 2.64 -9.39
N PHE A 21 6.57 2.05 -8.88
CA PHE A 21 5.28 2.74 -8.72
C PHE A 21 5.41 3.97 -7.83
N MET A 22 5.96 3.78 -6.63
CA MET A 22 6.03 4.81 -5.59
C MET A 22 6.96 5.96 -5.97
N LYS A 23 7.90 5.75 -6.92
CA LYS A 23 8.77 6.82 -7.44
C LYS A 23 8.01 7.88 -8.23
N ASN A 24 6.88 7.53 -8.84
CA ASN A 24 6.10 8.46 -9.67
C ASN A 24 5.41 9.58 -8.87
N PHE A 25 5.41 9.50 -7.54
CA PHE A 25 4.69 10.42 -6.65
C PHE A 25 5.62 11.33 -5.84
N ARG A 26 6.84 11.62 -6.33
CA ARG A 26 7.84 12.43 -5.60
C ARG A 26 7.79 13.94 -5.82
N GLU A 27 7.09 14.46 -6.84
CA GLU A 27 7.45 15.78 -7.41
C GLU A 27 6.30 16.77 -7.68
N VAL A 28 5.11 16.59 -7.10
CA VAL A 28 3.95 17.44 -7.47
C VAL A 28 3.59 18.51 -6.43
N VAL A 29 4.30 18.63 -5.31
CA VAL A 29 3.84 19.52 -4.23
C VAL A 29 4.97 20.35 -3.59
N ASP A 30 4.85 21.68 -3.72
CA ASP A 30 5.73 22.74 -3.17
C ASP A 30 5.76 22.83 -1.62
N TYR A 31 5.23 21.84 -0.90
CA TYR A 31 5.11 21.87 0.56
C TYR A 31 5.88 20.73 1.23
N ASN A 32 6.78 21.07 2.16
CA ASN A 32 7.66 20.14 2.87
C ASN A 32 6.92 18.94 3.51
N CYS A 33 5.74 19.16 4.11
CA CYS A 33 5.00 18.08 4.78
C CYS A 33 4.45 17.03 3.80
N CYS A 34 4.11 17.43 2.57
CA CYS A 34 3.65 16.50 1.54
C CYS A 34 4.81 15.62 1.06
N HIS A 35 6.00 16.21 0.88
CA HIS A 35 7.20 15.45 0.55
C HIS A 35 7.51 14.38 1.61
N GLU A 36 7.53 14.76 2.90
CA GLU A 36 7.74 13.84 4.01
C GLU A 36 6.70 12.71 4.04
N MET A 37 5.43 13.00 3.72
CA MET A 37 4.38 11.96 3.64
C MET A 37 4.71 10.91 2.58
N TYR A 38 5.05 11.32 1.36
CA TYR A 38 5.35 10.36 0.29
C TYR A 38 6.66 9.62 0.51
N GLU A 39 7.68 10.24 1.11
CA GLU A 39 8.91 9.54 1.52
C GLU A 39 8.62 8.52 2.62
N HIS A 40 7.90 8.90 3.67
CA HIS A 40 7.52 8.00 4.76
C HIS A 40 6.66 6.84 4.26
N LEU A 41 5.62 7.08 3.46
CA LEU A 41 4.78 6.00 2.91
C LEU A 41 5.58 5.05 2.03
N ARG A 42 6.51 5.57 1.22
CA ARG A 42 7.39 4.72 0.41
C ARG A 42 8.27 3.83 1.29
N GLU A 43 8.85 4.38 2.35
CA GLU A 43 9.62 3.62 3.31
C GLU A 43 8.75 2.58 4.03
N PHE A 44 7.57 2.98 4.54
CA PHE A 44 6.61 2.13 5.24
C PHE A 44 6.23 0.88 4.43
N VAL A 45 5.80 1.06 3.18
CA VAL A 45 5.45 -0.09 2.31
C VAL A 45 6.65 -0.94 1.93
N SER A 46 7.87 -0.43 2.11
CA SER A 46 9.14 -1.09 1.79
C SER A 46 9.79 -1.82 2.96
N ARG A 47 9.26 -1.71 4.21
CA ARG A 47 9.74 -2.40 5.43
C ARG A 47 9.63 -3.93 5.41
N GLY A 48 9.63 -4.54 4.23
CA GLY A 48 9.54 -5.97 4.02
C GLY A 48 8.11 -6.50 4.02
N GLY A 49 7.95 -7.75 4.46
CA GLY A 49 6.72 -8.52 4.32
C GLY A 49 6.87 -9.67 3.34
N LYS A 50 6.04 -10.70 3.48
CA LYS A 50 6.09 -11.91 2.66
C LYS A 50 5.51 -11.70 1.24
N ARG A 51 4.83 -10.57 1.02
CA ARG A 51 4.14 -10.22 -0.24
C ARG A 51 3.17 -11.31 -0.71
N LEU A 52 2.51 -12.00 0.23
CA LEU A 52 1.64 -13.13 -0.09
C LEU A 52 0.43 -12.71 -0.95
N ARG A 53 -0.16 -11.54 -0.66
CA ARG A 53 -1.31 -11.01 -1.40
C ARG A 53 -1.01 -10.75 -2.89
N PRO A 54 0.00 -9.94 -3.25
CA PRO A 54 0.34 -9.72 -4.65
C PRO A 54 0.82 -11.01 -5.33
N ILE A 55 1.59 -11.86 -4.63
CA ILE A 55 2.02 -13.15 -5.18
C ILE A 55 0.81 -14.06 -5.50
N ALA A 56 -0.19 -14.12 -4.63
CA ALA A 56 -1.40 -14.90 -4.87
C ALA A 56 -2.17 -14.40 -6.11
N VAL A 57 -2.29 -13.08 -6.30
CA VAL A 57 -2.89 -12.48 -7.50
C VAL A 57 -2.11 -12.87 -8.76
N ILE A 58 -0.78 -12.75 -8.72
CA ILE A 58 0.08 -13.11 -9.86
C ILE A 58 -0.03 -14.59 -10.20
N LEU A 59 0.00 -15.47 -9.20
CA LEU A 59 -0.10 -16.91 -9.41
C LEU A 59 -1.48 -17.30 -9.94
N GLY A 60 -2.55 -16.70 -9.40
CA GLY A 60 -3.92 -16.91 -9.89
C GLY A 60 -4.08 -16.49 -11.35
N PHE A 61 -3.53 -15.34 -11.74
CA PHE A 61 -3.54 -14.90 -13.13
C PHE A 61 -2.75 -15.84 -14.05
N LYS A 62 -1.54 -16.27 -13.64
CA LYS A 62 -0.68 -17.18 -14.41
C LYS A 62 -1.22 -18.62 -14.50
N ALA A 63 -2.18 -18.98 -13.65
CA ALA A 63 -2.84 -20.28 -13.71
C ALA A 63 -3.91 -20.35 -14.82
N ILE A 64 -4.32 -19.21 -15.38
CA ILE A 64 -5.33 -19.15 -16.45
C ILE A 64 -4.68 -19.47 -17.80
N PRO A 65 -5.18 -20.45 -18.57
CA PRO A 65 -4.65 -20.75 -19.90
C PRO A 65 -4.66 -19.53 -20.83
N GLY A 66 -3.53 -19.27 -21.50
CA GLY A 66 -3.38 -18.17 -22.44
C GLY A 66 -3.17 -16.79 -21.79
N PHE A 67 -2.83 -16.73 -20.49
CA PHE A 67 -2.52 -15.47 -19.81
C PHE A 67 -1.43 -14.65 -20.52
N GLU A 68 -0.51 -15.30 -21.23
CA GLU A 68 0.58 -14.67 -21.97
C GLU A 68 0.08 -13.78 -23.11
N LYS A 69 -1.13 -14.04 -23.62
CA LYS A 69 -1.76 -13.25 -24.67
C LYS A 69 -2.50 -12.03 -24.13
N VAL A 70 -2.71 -11.95 -22.82
CA VAL A 70 -3.43 -10.84 -22.18
C VAL A 70 -2.49 -9.66 -22.04
N LYS A 71 -2.87 -8.52 -22.64
CA LYS A 71 -2.16 -7.25 -22.46
C LYS A 71 -2.41 -6.69 -21.07
N GLY A 72 -1.34 -6.23 -20.42
CA GLY A 72 -1.38 -5.64 -19.09
C GLY A 72 -0.19 -6.06 -18.24
N ASN A 73 0.09 -5.29 -17.19
CA ASN A 73 1.15 -5.55 -16.23
C ASN A 73 0.54 -6.13 -14.95
N ILE A 74 0.58 -7.46 -14.81
CA ILE A 74 0.07 -8.15 -13.62
C ILE A 74 0.80 -7.76 -12.34
N PHE A 75 2.09 -7.42 -12.40
CA PHE A 75 2.82 -6.96 -11.23
C PHE A 75 2.26 -5.62 -10.75
N ARG A 76 2.02 -4.67 -11.66
CA ARG A 76 1.37 -3.38 -11.36
C ARG A 76 -0.02 -3.58 -10.76
N ALA A 77 -0.87 -4.38 -11.39
CA ALA A 77 -2.22 -4.67 -10.88
C ALA A 77 -2.18 -5.31 -9.48
N SER A 78 -1.23 -6.23 -9.24
CA SER A 78 -1.08 -6.90 -7.94
C SER A 78 -0.69 -5.97 -6.80
N LEU A 79 -0.12 -4.79 -7.09
CA LEU A 79 0.19 -3.80 -6.04
C LEU A 79 -1.07 -3.27 -5.36
N SER A 80 -2.22 -3.28 -6.03
CA SER A 80 -3.47 -2.77 -5.47
C SER A 80 -3.85 -3.44 -4.15
N VAL A 81 -3.81 -4.78 -4.09
CA VAL A 81 -4.10 -5.55 -2.88
C VAL A 81 -3.04 -5.36 -1.79
N GLU A 82 -1.79 -5.05 -2.16
CA GLU A 82 -0.72 -4.79 -1.19
C GLU A 82 -0.83 -3.38 -0.62
N LEU A 83 -1.06 -2.36 -1.45
CA LEU A 83 -1.20 -0.96 -1.03
C LEU A 83 -2.44 -0.76 -0.18
N ILE A 84 -3.57 -1.36 -0.55
CA ILE A 84 -4.79 -1.35 0.26
C ILE A 84 -4.59 -2.07 1.58
N HIS A 85 -3.86 -3.20 1.59
CA HIS A 85 -3.52 -3.83 2.86
C HIS A 85 -2.63 -2.93 3.74
N ASN A 86 -1.68 -2.19 3.16
CA ASN A 86 -0.89 -1.23 3.94
C ASN A 86 -1.74 -0.04 4.42
N SER A 87 -2.76 0.36 3.66
CA SER A 87 -3.75 1.36 4.10
C SER A 87 -4.44 0.91 5.39
N THR A 88 -4.95 -0.33 5.45
CA THR A 88 -5.56 -0.86 6.68
C THR A 88 -4.57 -0.86 7.83
N LEU A 89 -3.33 -1.30 7.61
CA LEU A 89 -2.31 -1.33 8.68
C LEU A 89 -2.01 0.06 9.25
N VAL A 90 -2.01 1.11 8.41
CA VAL A 90 -1.79 2.48 8.87
C VAL A 90 -2.95 2.96 9.74
N HIS A 91 -4.19 2.61 9.40
CA HIS A 91 -5.36 2.92 10.22
C HIS A 91 -5.40 2.08 11.50
N ASP A 92 -5.12 0.77 11.41
CA ASP A 92 -5.01 -0.16 12.54
C ASP A 92 -3.97 0.35 13.56
N ASP A 93 -2.80 0.81 13.09
CA ASP A 93 -1.76 1.39 13.96
C ASP A 93 -2.30 2.53 14.85
N ILE A 94 -3.25 3.31 14.37
CA ILE A 94 -3.88 4.41 15.14
C ILE A 94 -4.89 3.85 16.14
N MET A 95 -5.73 2.91 15.71
CA MET A 95 -6.76 2.28 16.53
C MET A 95 -6.13 1.53 17.71
N ASP A 96 -5.08 0.75 17.41
CA ASP A 96 -4.33 -0.08 18.37
C ASP A 96 -3.30 0.72 19.17
N ARG A 97 -3.01 1.96 18.74
CA ARG A 97 -2.00 2.86 19.34
C ARG A 97 -0.59 2.28 19.26
N ASP A 98 -0.29 1.56 18.19
CA ASP A 98 1.03 1.00 17.93
C ASP A 98 2.04 2.10 17.57
N GLU A 99 3.17 2.15 18.26
CA GLU A 99 4.25 3.12 17.98
C GLU A 99 5.23 2.62 16.91
N LEU A 100 5.34 1.29 16.74
CA LEU A 100 6.30 0.65 15.85
C LEU A 100 5.62 -0.43 15.00
N ARG A 101 5.97 -0.49 13.71
CA ARG A 101 5.59 -1.57 12.79
C ARG A 101 6.78 -1.99 11.94
N ARG A 102 7.07 -3.30 11.98
CA ARG A 102 8.17 -3.95 11.23
C ARG A 102 9.53 -3.26 11.44
N GLY A 103 9.82 -2.85 12.67
CA GLY A 103 11.09 -2.22 13.05
C GLY A 103 11.20 -0.72 12.78
N GLY A 104 10.19 -0.07 12.21
CA GLY A 104 10.14 1.39 12.03
C GLY A 104 8.91 2.02 12.69
N LYS A 105 8.86 3.35 12.79
CA LYS A 105 7.72 4.08 13.39
C LYS A 105 6.45 3.97 12.55
N THR A 106 5.30 3.78 13.20
CA THR A 106 4.00 3.90 12.52
C THR A 106 3.81 5.32 11.99
N THR A 107 2.91 5.50 11.03
CA THR A 107 2.75 6.80 10.36
C THR A 107 2.36 7.90 11.33
N HIS A 108 1.43 7.62 12.25
CA HIS A 108 1.03 8.63 13.23
C HIS A 108 2.15 8.96 14.22
N ALA A 109 2.96 7.98 14.61
CA ALA A 109 4.10 8.18 15.50
C ALA A 109 5.23 8.98 14.84
N PHE A 110 5.53 8.69 13.56
CA PHE A 110 6.50 9.45 12.79
C PHE A 110 6.12 10.92 12.70
N PHE A 111 4.88 11.21 12.26
CA PHE A 111 4.42 12.60 12.09
C PHE A 111 4.25 13.34 13.41
N ARG A 112 3.84 12.66 14.49
CA ARG A 112 3.84 13.27 15.82
C ARG A 112 5.22 13.79 16.18
N ASP A 113 6.25 12.98 15.96
CA ASP A 113 7.61 13.38 16.35
C ASP A 113 8.19 14.43 15.39
N TYR A 114 7.85 14.37 14.10
CA TYR A 114 8.12 15.44 13.13
C TYR A 114 7.53 16.79 13.58
N PHE A 115 6.25 16.82 14.00
CA PHE A 115 5.60 18.06 14.45
C PHE A 115 6.09 18.55 15.82
N LYS A 116 6.52 17.66 16.71
CA LYS A 116 7.21 18.05 17.95
C LYS A 116 8.51 18.81 17.64
N LEU A 117 9.29 18.33 16.67
CA LEU A 117 10.53 19.01 16.26
C LEU A 117 10.26 20.40 15.66
N MET A 118 9.10 20.58 15.02
CA MET A 118 8.67 21.86 14.48
C MET A 118 7.98 22.78 15.50
N ASN A 119 7.88 22.40 16.77
CA ASN A 119 7.15 23.13 17.82
C ASN A 119 5.68 23.43 17.45
N VAL A 120 5.03 22.54 16.72
CA VAL A 120 3.58 22.61 16.47
C VAL A 120 2.86 22.13 17.73
N GLY A 121 1.90 22.93 18.23
CA GLY A 121 1.25 22.72 19.53
C GLY A 121 0.71 21.30 19.75
N ASP A 122 -0.36 20.92 19.05
CA ASP A 122 -0.97 19.58 19.20
C ASP A 122 -0.34 18.55 18.25
N ALA A 123 0.95 18.29 18.43
CA ALA A 123 1.68 17.34 17.60
C ALA A 123 1.09 15.92 17.63
N LYS A 124 0.44 15.52 18.74
CA LYS A 124 -0.21 14.21 18.84
C LYS A 124 -1.43 14.13 17.93
N HIS A 125 -2.33 15.10 18.00
CA HIS A 125 -3.48 15.15 17.10
C HIS A 125 -3.04 15.26 15.64
N MET A 126 -2.05 16.10 15.34
CA MET A 126 -1.51 16.24 13.99
C MET A 126 -0.90 14.93 13.46
N GLY A 127 -0.21 14.16 14.32
CA GLY A 127 0.27 12.81 13.98
C GLY A 127 -0.86 11.86 13.60
N ILE A 128 -1.94 11.82 14.40
CA ILE A 128 -3.14 11.01 14.10
C ILE A 128 -3.75 11.44 12.76
N SER A 129 -3.94 12.74 12.55
CA SER A 129 -4.49 13.28 11.30
C SER A 129 -3.64 12.89 10.07
N MET A 130 -2.31 12.93 10.19
CA MET A 130 -1.42 12.46 9.13
C MET A 130 -1.48 10.94 8.93
N GLY A 131 -1.68 10.17 9.99
CA GLY A 131 -1.93 8.73 9.89
C GLY A 131 -3.19 8.41 9.09
N ILE A 132 -4.30 9.09 9.37
CA ILE A 132 -5.57 8.93 8.62
C ILE A 132 -5.36 9.23 7.14
N ILE A 133 -4.79 10.41 6.83
CA ILE A 133 -4.50 10.84 5.46
C ILE A 133 -3.53 9.87 4.76
N GLY A 134 -2.51 9.37 5.47
CA GLY A 134 -1.54 8.42 4.93
C GLY A 134 -2.19 7.10 4.52
N GLY A 135 -3.15 6.61 5.31
CA GLY A 135 -3.97 5.45 4.95
C GLY A 135 -4.83 5.72 3.71
N ASP A 136 -5.48 6.88 3.63
CA ASP A 136 -6.32 7.27 2.48
C ASP A 136 -5.50 7.38 1.19
N ILE A 137 -4.29 7.95 1.26
CA ILE A 137 -3.35 8.01 0.14
C ILE A 137 -3.00 6.59 -0.33
N LEU A 138 -2.69 5.66 0.58
CA LEU A 138 -2.38 4.27 0.19
C LEU A 138 -3.56 3.56 -0.46
N LEU A 139 -4.79 3.81 -0.01
CA LEU A 139 -6.02 3.31 -0.64
C LEU A 139 -6.14 3.85 -2.09
N ALA A 140 -6.00 5.16 -2.27
CA ALA A 140 -6.04 5.80 -3.58
C ALA A 140 -4.92 5.30 -4.52
N LEU A 141 -3.70 5.16 -4.01
CA LEU A 141 -2.57 4.59 -4.73
C LEU A 141 -2.82 3.13 -5.14
N GLY A 142 -3.51 2.35 -4.31
CA GLY A 142 -3.93 1.00 -4.64
C GLY A 142 -4.88 0.95 -5.84
N VAL A 143 -5.87 1.84 -5.89
CA VAL A 143 -6.77 1.98 -7.05
C VAL A 143 -6.00 2.46 -8.29
N LEU A 144 -5.13 3.45 -8.14
CA LEU A 144 -4.28 3.95 -9.23
C LEU A 144 -3.36 2.87 -9.80
N ALA A 145 -2.86 1.95 -8.97
CA ALA A 145 -2.08 0.82 -9.45
C ALA A 145 -2.92 -0.09 -10.38
N LEU A 146 -4.21 -0.31 -10.09
CA LEU A 146 -5.09 -1.05 -10.99
C LEU A 146 -5.39 -0.27 -12.27
N THR A 147 -5.74 1.02 -12.17
CA THR A 147 -6.12 1.82 -13.36
C THR A 147 -4.94 2.06 -14.31
N THR A 148 -3.72 2.09 -13.80
CA THR A 148 -2.49 2.26 -14.59
C THR A 148 -1.80 0.95 -14.98
N SER A 149 -2.45 -0.19 -14.72
CA SER A 149 -1.90 -1.53 -15.03
C SER A 149 -1.87 -1.87 -16.51
N GLY A 150 -2.59 -1.14 -17.36
CA GLY A 150 -2.66 -1.40 -18.80
C GLY A 150 -3.49 -2.62 -19.19
N PHE A 151 -4.23 -3.23 -18.25
CA PHE A 151 -5.30 -4.16 -18.58
C PHE A 151 -6.50 -3.43 -19.20
N GLU A 152 -7.32 -4.18 -19.92
CA GLU A 152 -8.58 -3.69 -20.50
C GLU A 152 -9.47 -3.03 -19.44
N SER A 153 -10.03 -1.86 -19.77
CA SER A 153 -10.80 -1.03 -18.84
C SER A 153 -11.96 -1.77 -18.18
N GLU A 154 -12.67 -2.64 -18.91
CA GLU A 154 -13.78 -3.42 -18.33
C GLU A 154 -13.29 -4.36 -17.22
N ARG A 155 -12.13 -5.00 -17.41
CA ARG A 155 -11.52 -5.87 -16.39
C ARG A 155 -11.03 -5.07 -15.20
N VAL A 156 -10.46 -3.89 -15.45
CA VAL A 156 -10.02 -2.97 -14.39
C VAL A 156 -11.22 -2.52 -13.55
N CYS A 157 -12.33 -2.10 -14.17
CA CYS A 157 -13.54 -1.71 -13.45
C CYS A 157 -14.07 -2.85 -12.56
N LYS A 158 -14.18 -4.07 -13.11
CA LYS A 158 -14.61 -5.25 -12.33
C LYS A 158 -13.65 -5.56 -11.18
N ALA A 159 -12.34 -5.45 -11.40
CA ALA A 159 -11.34 -5.66 -10.36
C ALA A 159 -11.44 -4.61 -9.23
N ILE A 160 -11.69 -3.33 -9.58
CA ILE A 160 -11.91 -2.26 -8.60
C ILE A 160 -13.17 -2.53 -7.79
N GLU A 161 -14.27 -2.93 -8.42
CA GLU A 161 -15.53 -3.26 -7.73
C GLU A 161 -15.31 -4.37 -6.68
N ILE A 162 -14.68 -5.47 -7.07
CA ILE A 162 -14.35 -6.59 -6.16
C ILE A 162 -13.44 -6.09 -5.02
N LEU A 163 -12.43 -5.30 -5.35
CA LEU A 163 -11.44 -4.83 -4.38
C LEU A 163 -12.06 -3.86 -3.36
N MET A 164 -12.93 -2.96 -3.80
CA MET A 164 -13.60 -1.98 -2.93
C MET A 164 -14.69 -2.64 -2.06
N ASP A 165 -15.45 -3.61 -2.59
CA ASP A 165 -16.36 -4.39 -1.73
C ASP A 165 -15.58 -5.24 -0.71
N THR A 166 -14.42 -5.77 -1.09
CA THR A 166 -13.53 -6.46 -0.14
C THR A 166 -13.04 -5.50 0.95
N TYR A 167 -12.61 -4.28 0.59
CA TYR A 167 -12.20 -3.27 1.56
C TYR A 167 -13.32 -2.87 2.52
N ARG A 168 -14.55 -2.69 1.99
CA ARG A 168 -15.75 -2.46 2.81
C ARG A 168 -15.98 -3.57 3.83
N LYS A 169 -15.87 -4.84 3.42
CA LYS A 169 -16.02 -6.01 4.31
C LYS A 169 -14.91 -6.11 5.35
N ILE A 170 -13.69 -5.69 5.03
CA ILE A 170 -12.61 -5.58 6.02
C ILE A 170 -13.01 -4.56 7.10
N GLY A 171 -13.60 -3.43 6.71
CA GLY A 171 -14.17 -2.46 7.64
C GLY A 171 -15.23 -3.07 8.57
N ASP A 172 -16.16 -3.86 8.03
CA ASP A 172 -17.15 -4.60 8.85
C ASP A 172 -16.43 -5.49 9.88
N GLY A 173 -15.36 -6.17 9.48
CA GLY A 173 -14.53 -7.01 10.36
C GLY A 173 -13.84 -6.22 11.47
N GLN A 174 -13.22 -5.09 11.14
CA GLN A 174 -12.54 -4.21 12.10
C GLN A 174 -13.49 -3.57 13.11
N ILE A 175 -14.75 -3.31 12.73
CA ILE A 175 -15.78 -2.81 13.65
C ILE A 175 -16.15 -3.86 14.72
N MET A 176 -16.02 -5.15 14.39
CA MET A 176 -16.39 -6.25 15.28
C MET A 176 -15.26 -6.74 16.20
N ASP A 177 -14.02 -6.33 15.93
CA ASP A 177 -12.82 -6.65 16.74
C ASP A 177 -12.76 -5.79 18.01
#